data_AF-A0A956QIX1-F1
#
_entry.id   AF-A0A956QIX1-F1
#
_cell.length_a   1.000
_cell.length_b   1.000
_cell.length_c   1.000
_cell.angle_alpha   90.00
_cell.angle_beta   90.00
_cell.angle_gamma   90.00
#
_symmetry.space_group_name_H-M   'P 1'
#
loop_
_entity.id
_entity.type
_entity.pdbx_description
1 polymer ?
#
loop_
_entity_poly.entity_id
_entity_poly.type
_entity_poly.pdbx_seq_one_letter_code
_entity_poly.pdbx_strand_id
1 'polypeptide(L)'
;DNSGQPIGNFQTTVTVEVGQVTSILANLSDPIAGLQPLLPGQLRFVLTWGSEPRDLDSHLWLPPSMPYHVYFSRKGSLTACPNASLDIDDTSSFGPEVITITGFSPGTYRYAVNLFAGTGTLAGSGAQVQVFDVNGLVDTQIAPTTGGSDVWWYVYDVTSSGVTPVNMILPAASVAPYADTGIGCP
;
A
#
# COMPACT_ATOMS: atom_id res chain seq x y z
N ASP A 1 26.96 -25.17 17.41
CA ASP A 1 26.77 -25.53 15.99
C ASP A 1 26.00 -24.39 15.33
N ASN A 2 26.10 -24.32 14.01
CA ASN A 2 25.88 -23.18 13.10
C ASN A 2 24.55 -22.43 13.26
N SER A 3 24.43 -21.12 13.04
CA SER A 3 25.37 -20.03 12.78
C SER A 3 24.50 -18.79 12.56
N GLY A 4 24.70 -17.72 13.33
CA GLY A 4 24.09 -16.43 13.06
C GLY A 4 24.43 -15.98 11.64
N GLN A 5 23.40 -15.76 10.82
CA GLN A 5 23.60 -15.06 9.56
C GLN A 5 23.71 -13.55 9.87
N PRO A 6 24.73 -12.85 9.33
CA PRO A 6 24.89 -11.42 9.57
C PRO A 6 23.76 -10.67 8.88
N ILE A 7 23.09 -9.80 9.62
CA ILE A 7 22.40 -8.63 9.05
C ILE A 7 23.41 -7.89 8.18
N GLY A 8 23.17 -7.88 6.87
CA GLY A 8 24.03 -7.22 5.91
C GLY A 8 24.10 -5.74 6.22
N ASN A 9 25.27 -5.26 6.61
CA ASN A 9 25.54 -3.84 6.70
C ASN A 9 25.52 -3.27 5.27
N PHE A 10 24.41 -2.66 4.87
CA PHE A 10 24.37 -1.88 3.64
C PHE A 10 25.17 -0.60 3.84
N GLN A 11 26.41 -0.59 3.33
CA GLN A 11 27.20 0.63 3.21
C GLN A 11 26.93 1.29 1.86
N THR A 12 26.10 2.32 1.85
CA THR A 12 25.96 3.22 0.70
C THR A 12 27.08 4.28 0.79
N THR A 13 27.92 4.34 -0.23
CA THR A 13 28.93 5.41 -0.35
C THR A 13 28.23 6.64 -0.94
N VAL A 14 28.08 7.70 -0.15
CA VAL A 14 27.57 9.01 -0.62
C VAL A 14 28.76 9.95 -0.74
N THR A 15 29.04 10.43 -1.95
CA THR A 15 30.08 11.42 -2.19
C THR A 15 29.57 12.78 -1.76
N VAL A 16 30.14 13.35 -0.70
CA VAL A 16 29.81 14.70 -0.23
C VAL A 16 30.83 15.67 -0.82
N GLU A 17 30.36 16.75 -1.47
CA GLU A 17 31.23 17.85 -1.88
C GLU A 17 31.71 18.64 -0.65
N VAL A 18 33.01 18.97 -0.62
CA VAL A 18 33.63 19.71 0.48
C VAL A 18 32.95 21.08 0.61
N GLY A 19 32.24 21.30 1.73
CA GLY A 19 31.64 22.60 2.08
C GLY A 19 30.12 22.61 2.21
N GLN A 20 29.42 21.53 1.86
CA GLN A 20 27.99 21.41 2.15
C GLN A 20 27.76 20.60 3.42
N VAL A 21 27.17 21.24 4.44
CA VAL A 21 26.65 20.53 5.61
C VAL A 21 25.29 19.96 5.22
N THR A 22 25.27 18.75 4.67
CA THR A 22 24.04 17.98 4.49
C THR A 22 23.94 16.99 5.64
N SER A 23 23.21 17.35 6.69
CA SER A 23 22.79 16.37 7.70
C SER A 23 21.79 15.41 7.04
N ILE A 24 22.25 14.22 6.64
CA ILE A 24 21.36 13.13 6.24
C ILE A 24 20.93 12.41 7.52
N LEU A 25 19.79 12.82 8.08
CA LEU A 25 19.07 11.98 9.03
C LEU A 25 18.38 10.89 8.21
N ALA A 26 19.05 9.75 8.02
CA ALA A 26 18.36 8.54 7.58
C ALA A 26 17.44 8.10 8.73
N ASN A 27 16.15 8.46 8.65
CA ASN A 27 15.16 7.93 9.57
C ASN A 27 15.11 6.41 9.39
N LEU A 28 15.53 5.67 10.41
CA LEU A 28 15.51 4.19 10.46
C LEU A 28 14.07 3.61 10.57
N SER A 29 13.07 4.41 10.22
CA SER A 29 11.64 4.07 10.22
C SER A 29 11.04 4.34 8.84
N ASP A 30 11.81 4.09 7.77
CA ASP A 30 11.29 4.18 6.41
C ASP A 30 10.45 2.93 6.12
N PRO A 31 9.12 3.04 5.98
CA PRO A 31 8.23 1.88 5.80
C PRO A 31 8.51 1.10 4.51
N ILE A 32 9.30 1.65 3.58
CA ILE A 32 9.70 0.98 2.33
C ILE A 32 11.15 0.45 2.36
N ALA A 33 11.83 0.49 3.50
CA ALA A 33 13.19 -0.04 3.64
C ALA A 33 13.23 -1.54 3.34
N GLY A 34 14.07 -1.93 2.36
CA GLY A 34 14.24 -3.34 1.95
C GLY A 34 13.34 -3.78 0.79
N LEU A 35 12.42 -2.94 0.33
CA LEU A 35 11.65 -3.19 -0.89
C LEU A 35 12.49 -2.90 -2.15
N GLN A 36 12.18 -3.63 -3.23
CA GLN A 36 12.81 -3.36 -4.53
C GLN A 36 12.50 -1.91 -4.98
N PRO A 37 13.46 -1.21 -5.59
CA PRO A 37 13.21 0.07 -6.22
C PRO A 37 12.11 -0.03 -7.27
N LEU A 38 11.29 1.01 -7.38
CA LEU A 38 10.27 1.08 -8.43
C LEU A 38 10.93 1.31 -9.80
N LEU A 39 10.43 0.62 -10.81
CA LEU A 39 10.75 0.87 -12.21
C LEU A 39 9.72 1.84 -12.82
N PRO A 40 10.04 2.49 -13.97
CA PRO A 40 9.07 3.33 -14.67
C PRO A 40 7.76 2.57 -14.95
N GLY A 41 6.63 3.22 -14.65
CA GLY A 41 5.29 2.66 -14.82
C GLY A 41 4.80 1.78 -13.66
N GLN A 42 5.60 1.61 -12.60
CA GLN A 42 5.18 0.94 -11.37
C GLN A 42 4.65 1.94 -10.33
N LEU A 43 3.72 1.49 -9.49
CA LEU A 43 3.20 2.26 -8.36
C LEU A 43 3.32 1.44 -7.06
N ARG A 44 3.57 2.12 -5.96
CA ARG A 44 3.53 1.55 -4.61
C ARG A 44 2.63 2.35 -3.70
N PHE A 45 1.74 1.65 -2.99
CA PHE A 45 0.85 2.20 -1.99
C PHE A 45 1.38 1.77 -0.63
N VAL A 46 1.54 2.73 0.28
CA VAL A 46 2.02 2.50 1.65
C VAL A 46 0.94 2.99 2.60
N LEU A 47 0.26 2.05 3.26
CA LEU A 47 -0.69 2.31 4.32
C LEU A 47 0.03 2.32 5.66
N THR A 48 -0.22 3.35 6.48
CA THR A 48 0.19 3.42 7.89
C THR A 48 -0.96 3.99 8.72
N TRP A 49 -1.01 3.68 10.01
CA TRP A 49 -2.07 4.16 10.90
C TRP A 49 -1.60 4.34 12.34
N GLY A 50 -2.49 4.84 13.19
CA GLY A 50 -2.23 4.99 14.62
C GLY A 50 -2.26 3.66 15.38
N SER A 51 -2.27 3.74 16.71
CA SER A 51 -2.33 2.54 17.57
C SER A 51 -3.68 1.83 17.52
N GLU A 52 -4.76 2.57 17.26
CA GLU A 52 -6.13 2.09 17.12
C GLU A 52 -6.73 2.63 15.81
N PRO A 53 -7.49 1.83 15.05
CA PRO A 53 -7.76 0.41 15.28
C PRO A 53 -6.49 -0.42 15.14
N ARG A 54 -6.49 -1.61 15.76
CA ARG A 54 -5.32 -2.49 15.80
C ARG A 54 -4.88 -2.92 14.40
N ASP A 55 -5.82 -3.12 13.48
CA ASP A 55 -5.56 -3.79 12.21
C ASP A 55 -6.33 -3.13 11.06
N LEU A 56 -5.60 -2.60 10.08
CA LEU A 56 -6.13 -2.04 8.85
C LEU A 56 -5.53 -2.76 7.65
N ASP A 57 -6.40 -3.26 6.77
CA ASP A 57 -5.98 -4.05 5.61
C ASP A 57 -6.10 -3.23 4.32
N SER A 58 -5.15 -3.44 3.41
CA SER A 58 -5.02 -2.85 2.08
C SER A 58 -5.64 -3.81 1.09
N HIS A 59 -6.56 -3.28 0.29
CA HIS A 59 -7.28 -4.02 -0.71
C HIS A 59 -7.13 -3.36 -2.07
N LEU A 60 -6.75 -4.16 -3.06
CA LEU A 60 -6.67 -3.72 -4.45
C LEU A 60 -7.50 -4.67 -5.32
N TRP A 61 -8.58 -4.14 -5.92
CA TRP A 61 -9.31 -4.83 -6.97
C TRP A 61 -8.77 -4.42 -8.33
N LEU A 62 -8.44 -5.41 -9.15
CA LEU A 62 -8.18 -5.22 -10.58
C LEU A 62 -9.46 -4.82 -11.33
N PRO A 63 -9.34 -4.32 -12.58
CA PRO A 63 -10.48 -4.02 -13.42
C PRO A 63 -11.41 -5.23 -13.58
N PRO A 64 -12.74 -5.06 -13.64
CA PRO A 64 -13.68 -6.17 -13.80
C PRO A 64 -13.49 -7.02 -15.05
N SER A 65 -12.82 -6.47 -16.08
CA SER A 65 -12.41 -7.19 -17.30
C SER A 65 -11.32 -8.25 -17.04
N MET A 66 -10.58 -8.14 -15.93
CA MET A 66 -9.54 -9.08 -15.51
C MET A 66 -9.58 -9.22 -13.97
N PRO A 67 -10.64 -9.83 -13.42
CA PRO A 67 -10.91 -9.76 -12.00
C PRO A 67 -9.82 -10.46 -11.17
N TYR A 68 -9.32 -9.76 -10.16
CA TYR A 68 -8.44 -10.27 -9.12
C TYR A 68 -8.50 -9.31 -7.93
N HIS A 69 -8.59 -9.86 -6.72
CA HIS A 69 -8.59 -9.09 -5.49
C HIS A 69 -7.30 -9.39 -4.71
N VAL A 70 -6.41 -8.40 -4.63
CA VAL A 70 -5.17 -8.46 -3.84
C VAL A 70 -5.48 -7.98 -2.43
N TYR A 71 -5.27 -8.86 -1.46
CA TYR A 71 -5.42 -8.62 -0.02
C TYR A 71 -4.66 -9.70 0.78
N PHE A 72 -4.68 -9.64 2.10
CA PHE A 72 -3.96 -10.54 3.02
C PHE A 72 -3.96 -12.03 2.60
N SER A 73 -5.13 -12.61 2.26
CA SER A 73 -5.21 -14.05 1.91
C SER A 73 -4.84 -14.35 0.45
N ARG A 74 -4.84 -13.34 -0.43
CA ARG A 74 -4.52 -13.47 -1.85
C ARG A 74 -3.52 -12.38 -2.24
N LYS A 75 -2.29 -12.54 -1.75
CA LYS A 75 -1.23 -11.52 -1.88
C LYS A 75 -0.80 -11.19 -3.30
N GLY A 76 -1.28 -11.89 -4.33
CA GLY A 76 -0.91 -11.62 -5.71
C GLY A 76 0.52 -12.06 -6.07
N SER A 77 1.08 -11.42 -7.09
CA SER A 77 2.40 -11.71 -7.65
C SER A 77 2.88 -10.51 -8.47
N LEU A 78 4.16 -10.18 -8.34
CA LEU A 78 4.82 -9.13 -9.13
C LEU A 78 5.36 -9.64 -10.48
N THR A 79 5.43 -10.96 -10.68
CA THR A 79 6.08 -11.57 -11.88
C THR A 79 5.13 -12.41 -12.72
N ALA A 80 3.91 -12.62 -12.24
CA ALA A 80 2.82 -13.25 -12.96
C ALA A 80 1.54 -12.47 -12.65
N CYS A 81 0.41 -12.82 -13.27
CA CYS A 81 -0.86 -12.24 -12.84
C CYS A 81 -0.97 -12.28 -11.29
N PRO A 82 -1.42 -11.17 -10.66
CA PRO A 82 -2.03 -9.98 -11.28
C PRO A 82 -1.07 -8.84 -11.65
N ASN A 83 0.25 -9.06 -11.63
CA ASN A 83 1.29 -8.02 -11.69
C ASN A 83 1.11 -6.96 -10.59
N ALA A 84 0.56 -7.40 -9.46
CA ALA A 84 0.37 -6.61 -8.26
C ALA A 84 0.51 -7.53 -7.04
N SER A 85 1.10 -7.05 -5.96
CA SER A 85 1.27 -7.85 -4.75
C SER A 85 1.22 -7.03 -3.47
N LEU A 86 0.70 -7.65 -2.41
CA LEU A 86 0.85 -7.20 -1.03
C LEU A 86 2.22 -7.68 -0.52
N ASP A 87 3.21 -6.78 -0.52
CA ASP A 87 4.63 -7.07 -0.28
C ASP A 87 4.97 -7.12 1.22
N ILE A 88 4.33 -6.27 2.03
CA ILE A 88 4.45 -6.23 3.49
C ILE A 88 3.04 -6.30 4.05
N ASP A 89 2.84 -7.26 4.95
CA ASP A 89 1.60 -7.55 5.66
C ASP A 89 1.98 -7.56 7.14
N ASP A 90 1.74 -6.43 7.81
CA ASP A 90 1.90 -6.28 9.25
C ASP A 90 0.51 -6.30 9.89
N THR A 91 0.21 -7.39 10.60
CA THR A 91 -1.06 -7.60 11.31
C THR A 91 -1.07 -6.99 12.72
N SER A 92 -0.05 -6.21 13.05
CA SER A 92 0.06 -5.47 14.31
C SER A 92 -0.13 -3.96 14.10
N SER A 93 -0.49 -3.25 15.17
CA SER A 93 -0.73 -1.80 15.13
C SER A 93 0.40 -1.04 14.41
N PHE A 94 0.06 0.14 13.86
CA PHE A 94 0.94 1.09 13.16
C PHE A 94 1.22 0.79 11.67
N GLY A 95 1.01 -0.45 11.21
CA GLY A 95 1.45 -0.87 9.89
C GLY A 95 2.99 -0.86 9.76
N PRO A 96 3.55 -0.83 8.55
CA PRO A 96 2.89 -0.55 7.29
C PRO A 96 2.30 -1.78 6.61
N GLU A 97 1.31 -1.55 5.77
CA GLU A 97 0.99 -2.48 4.68
C GLU A 97 1.35 -1.86 3.33
N VAL A 98 1.87 -2.69 2.42
CA VAL A 98 2.41 -2.21 1.16
C VAL A 98 1.89 -3.02 -0.02
N ILE A 99 1.21 -2.36 -0.95
CA ILE A 99 0.84 -2.95 -2.25
C ILE A 99 1.69 -2.32 -3.35
N THR A 100 2.36 -3.14 -4.16
CA THR A 100 3.06 -2.70 -5.39
C THR A 100 2.32 -3.21 -6.62
N ILE A 101 2.12 -2.34 -7.63
CA ILE A 101 1.67 -2.68 -8.98
C ILE A 101 2.85 -2.56 -9.93
N THR A 102 3.19 -3.64 -10.64
CA THR A 102 4.30 -3.69 -11.59
C THR A 102 3.85 -3.65 -13.05
N GLY A 103 2.57 -3.88 -13.32
CA GLY A 103 1.97 -3.79 -14.64
C GLY A 103 0.46 -3.60 -14.58
N PHE A 104 -0.08 -2.79 -15.49
CA PHE A 104 -1.49 -2.44 -15.55
C PHE A 104 -2.23 -3.22 -16.63
N SER A 105 -3.32 -3.88 -16.23
CA SER A 105 -4.37 -4.35 -17.13
C SER A 105 -5.26 -3.18 -17.54
N PRO A 106 -5.82 -3.16 -18.77
CA PRO A 106 -6.72 -2.09 -19.19
C PRO A 106 -7.95 -1.96 -18.28
N GLY A 107 -8.17 -0.76 -17.75
CA GLY A 107 -9.31 -0.41 -16.92
C GLY A 107 -8.90 0.24 -15.60
N THR A 108 -9.88 0.37 -14.71
CA THR A 108 -9.70 1.03 -13.41
C THR A 108 -9.56 -0.01 -12.30
N TYR A 109 -8.47 0.09 -11.57
CA TYR A 109 -8.25 -0.60 -10.32
C TYR A 109 -8.84 0.22 -9.18
N ARG A 110 -9.29 -0.43 -8.12
CA ARG A 110 -9.77 0.25 -6.91
C ARG A 110 -8.87 -0.08 -5.74
N TYR A 111 -8.30 0.94 -5.11
CA TYR A 111 -7.55 0.80 -3.87
C TYR A 111 -8.39 1.29 -2.69
N ALA A 112 -8.56 0.45 -1.69
CA ALA A 112 -9.29 0.76 -0.47
C ALA A 112 -8.61 0.18 0.78
N VAL A 113 -9.00 0.70 1.93
CA VAL A 113 -8.57 0.23 3.24
C VAL A 113 -9.77 -0.31 4.01
N ASN A 114 -9.62 -1.46 4.65
CA ASN A 114 -10.62 -2.05 5.54
C ASN A 114 -10.20 -1.93 7.00
N LEU A 115 -11.13 -1.59 7.89
CA LEU A 115 -10.96 -1.83 9.33
C LEU A 115 -11.31 -3.28 9.62
N PHE A 116 -10.28 -4.13 9.74
CA PHE A 116 -10.43 -5.57 9.91
C PHE A 116 -10.63 -5.95 11.38
N ALA A 117 -9.80 -5.41 12.27
CA ALA A 117 -9.86 -5.72 13.70
C ALA A 117 -9.42 -4.56 14.59
N GLY A 118 -9.84 -4.61 15.86
CA GLY A 118 -9.54 -3.61 16.87
C GLY A 118 -10.75 -2.76 17.23
N THR A 119 -10.50 -1.69 17.99
CA THR A 119 -11.55 -0.77 18.43
C THR A 119 -11.42 0.58 17.73
N GLY A 120 -12.46 1.40 17.79
CA GLY A 120 -12.47 2.71 17.15
C GLY A 120 -13.05 2.67 15.73
N THR A 121 -12.64 3.65 14.91
CA THR A 121 -13.19 3.87 13.57
C THR A 121 -12.09 4.29 12.61
N LEU A 122 -12.34 4.18 11.30
CA LEU A 122 -11.45 4.72 10.27
C LEU A 122 -11.23 6.24 10.45
N ALA A 123 -12.27 6.98 10.83
CA ALA A 123 -12.16 8.42 11.08
C ALA A 123 -11.25 8.80 12.25
N GLY A 124 -11.15 7.92 13.26
CA GLY A 124 -10.26 8.09 14.42
C GLY A 124 -8.89 7.41 14.27
N SER A 125 -8.65 6.70 13.16
CA SER A 125 -7.47 5.85 12.99
C SER A 125 -6.16 6.60 12.79
N GLY A 126 -6.23 7.85 12.31
CA GLY A 126 -5.06 8.56 11.80
C GLY A 126 -4.42 7.90 10.58
N ALA A 127 -5.15 7.01 9.89
CA ALA A 127 -4.61 6.28 8.75
C ALA A 127 -4.26 7.22 7.59
N GLN A 128 -3.14 6.92 6.94
CA GLN A 128 -2.69 7.59 5.73
C GLN A 128 -2.26 6.57 4.69
N VAL A 129 -2.48 6.90 3.41
CA VAL A 129 -2.00 6.14 2.27
C VAL A 129 -1.14 7.06 1.43
N GLN A 130 0.13 6.70 1.31
CA GLN A 130 1.09 7.38 0.44
C GLN A 130 1.26 6.57 -0.84
N VAL A 131 1.31 7.24 -1.98
CA VAL A 131 1.55 6.63 -3.30
C VAL A 131 2.91 7.07 -3.81
N PHE A 132 3.71 6.11 -4.27
CA PHE A 132 5.03 6.36 -4.83
C PHE A 132 5.12 5.84 -6.26
N ASP A 133 5.89 6.54 -7.09
CA ASP A 133 6.39 6.08 -8.39
C ASP A 133 7.93 6.07 -8.38
N VAL A 134 8.54 5.85 -9.56
CA VAL A 134 10.00 5.88 -9.74
C VAL A 134 10.64 7.23 -9.38
N ASN A 135 9.88 8.33 -9.39
CA ASN A 135 10.35 9.68 -9.09
C ASN A 135 10.15 10.06 -7.61
N GLY A 136 9.45 9.24 -6.83
CA GLY A 136 9.22 9.45 -5.40
C GLY A 136 7.73 9.54 -5.05
N LEU A 137 7.40 10.36 -4.04
CA LEU A 137 6.03 10.53 -3.56
C LEU A 137 5.16 11.23 -4.63
N VAL A 138 4.05 10.60 -4.99
CA VAL A 138 3.06 11.09 -5.96
C VAL A 138 1.90 11.79 -5.26
N ASP A 139 1.30 11.14 -4.26
CA ASP A 139 0.17 11.69 -3.51
C ASP A 139 0.11 11.10 -2.09
N THR A 140 -0.62 11.77 -1.20
CA THR A 140 -0.95 11.30 0.14
C THR A 140 -2.41 11.57 0.44
N GLN A 141 -3.15 10.52 0.81
CA GLN A 141 -4.51 10.64 1.33
C GLN A 141 -4.53 10.27 2.81
N ILE A 142 -5.33 11.00 3.56
CA ILE A 142 -5.59 10.75 4.98
C ILE A 142 -7.04 10.31 5.12
N ALA A 143 -7.29 9.32 5.96
CA ALA A 143 -8.63 8.81 6.21
C ALA A 143 -9.59 9.96 6.59
N PRO A 144 -10.79 10.03 5.98
CA PRO A 144 -11.74 11.09 6.29
C PRO A 144 -12.10 11.09 7.78
N THR A 145 -11.98 12.24 8.42
CA THR A 145 -12.37 12.41 9.84
C THR A 145 -13.89 12.47 10.04
N THR A 146 -14.63 12.43 8.93
CA THR A 146 -16.10 12.41 8.90
C THR A 146 -16.55 11.30 7.99
N GLY A 147 -17.43 10.43 8.48
CA GLY A 147 -17.85 9.21 7.80
C GLY A 147 -18.35 8.24 8.86
N GLY A 148 -19.43 7.52 8.57
CA GLY A 148 -20.21 6.77 9.56
C GLY A 148 -19.47 5.58 10.18
N SER A 149 -20.24 4.65 10.75
CA SER A 149 -19.76 3.39 11.35
C SER A 149 -19.29 2.34 10.33
N ASP A 150 -19.13 2.73 9.07
CA ASP A 150 -18.66 1.83 8.01
C ASP A 150 -17.16 1.54 8.18
N VAL A 151 -16.77 0.36 7.69
CA VAL A 151 -15.42 -0.19 7.88
C VAL A 151 -14.58 -0.16 6.60
N TRP A 152 -15.00 0.57 5.58
CA TRP A 152 -14.23 0.71 4.33
C TRP A 152 -13.95 2.16 3.99
N TRP A 153 -12.69 2.44 3.66
CA TRP A 153 -12.23 3.71 3.12
C TRP A 153 -11.79 3.50 1.66
N TYR A 154 -12.57 4.03 0.72
CA TYR A 154 -12.22 4.06 -0.70
C TYR A 154 -11.25 5.21 -0.95
N VAL A 155 -10.00 4.87 -1.25
CA VAL A 155 -8.91 5.86 -1.31
C VAL A 155 -8.69 6.35 -2.73
N TYR A 156 -8.48 5.44 -3.69
CA TYR A 156 -8.11 5.80 -5.07
C TYR A 156 -8.80 4.92 -6.10
N ASP A 157 -9.16 5.55 -7.21
CA ASP A 157 -9.17 4.90 -8.51
C ASP A 157 -7.78 4.97 -9.13
N VAL A 158 -7.32 3.85 -9.71
CA VAL A 158 -5.95 3.73 -10.24
C VAL A 158 -6.00 3.21 -11.68
N THR A 159 -5.24 3.86 -12.57
CA THR A 159 -5.06 3.44 -13.96
C THR A 159 -3.58 3.52 -14.34
N SER A 160 -3.23 3.11 -15.57
CA SER A 160 -1.86 3.27 -16.08
C SER A 160 -1.40 4.72 -16.21
N SER A 161 -2.30 5.71 -16.11
CA SER A 161 -1.95 7.13 -16.12
C SER A 161 -1.71 7.71 -14.72
N GLY A 162 -1.94 6.94 -13.66
CA GLY A 162 -1.72 7.38 -12.27
C GLY A 162 -2.93 7.12 -11.37
N VAL A 163 -3.03 7.91 -10.31
CA VAL A 163 -4.06 7.79 -9.27
C VAL A 163 -5.04 8.95 -9.31
N THR A 164 -6.31 8.68 -9.03
CA THR A 164 -7.37 9.68 -8.82
C THR A 164 -7.94 9.51 -7.41
N PRO A 165 -7.79 10.50 -6.51
CA PRO A 165 -8.35 10.42 -5.17
C PRO A 165 -9.88 10.32 -5.18
N VAL A 166 -10.41 9.38 -4.39
CA VAL A 166 -11.84 9.28 -4.06
C VAL A 166 -12.07 9.79 -2.63
N ASN A 167 -11.27 9.26 -1.70
CA ASN A 167 -11.21 9.63 -0.29
C ASN A 167 -12.58 9.67 0.44
N MET A 168 -13.31 8.55 0.44
CA MET A 168 -14.61 8.43 1.09
C MET A 168 -14.73 7.18 1.96
N ILE A 169 -15.35 7.29 3.13
CA ILE A 169 -15.78 6.13 3.94
C ILE A 169 -17.15 5.68 3.44
N LEU A 170 -17.27 4.42 3.02
CA LEU A 170 -18.43 3.89 2.33
C LEU A 170 -18.77 2.45 2.79
N PRO A 171 -20.00 1.97 2.58
CA PRO A 171 -20.32 0.56 2.76
C PRO A 171 -19.54 -0.34 1.79
N ALA A 172 -19.30 -1.59 2.19
CA ALA A 172 -18.54 -2.57 1.40
C ALA A 172 -19.04 -2.72 -0.05
N ALA A 173 -20.36 -2.70 -0.25
CA ALA A 173 -20.99 -2.83 -1.58
C ALA A 173 -20.66 -1.68 -2.55
N SER A 174 -20.21 -0.54 -2.05
CA SER A 174 -19.81 0.61 -2.87
C SER A 174 -18.33 0.54 -3.28
N VAL A 175 -17.52 -0.23 -2.55
CA VAL A 175 -16.07 -0.30 -2.71
C VAL A 175 -15.70 -1.50 -3.59
N ALA A 176 -16.19 -2.70 -3.22
CA ALA A 176 -15.89 -3.95 -3.91
C ALA A 176 -16.70 -4.07 -5.22
N PRO A 177 -16.06 -3.97 -6.40
CA PRO A 177 -16.77 -3.99 -7.69
C PRO A 177 -17.30 -5.40 -8.05
N TYR A 178 -16.74 -6.44 -7.44
CA TYR A 178 -17.15 -7.83 -7.60
C TYR A 178 -16.79 -8.61 -6.32
N ALA A 179 -17.49 -9.73 -6.11
CA ALA A 179 -17.12 -10.68 -5.06
C ALA A 179 -15.81 -11.39 -5.44
N ASP A 180 -14.99 -11.69 -4.45
CA ASP A 180 -13.85 -12.57 -4.67
C ASP A 180 -14.36 -14.00 -4.89
N THR A 181 -14.21 -14.51 -6.11
CA THR A 181 -14.63 -15.87 -6.47
C THR A 181 -13.54 -16.91 -6.22
N GLY A 182 -12.36 -16.50 -5.74
CA GLY A 182 -11.15 -17.34 -5.70
C GLY A 182 -10.55 -17.63 -7.09
N ILE A 183 -11.31 -17.35 -8.15
CA ILE A 183 -10.88 -17.41 -9.54
C ILE A 183 -10.40 -16.01 -9.91
N GLY A 184 -9.15 -15.90 -10.36
CA GLY A 184 -8.57 -14.62 -10.77
C GLY A 184 -7.53 -14.82 -11.85
N CYS A 185 -7.47 -13.86 -12.78
CA CYS A 185 -6.89 -13.93 -14.12
C CYS A 185 -7.09 -15.23 -14.94
N PRO A 186 -7.43 -15.11 -16.24
CA PRO A 186 -7.49 -16.24 -17.15
C PRO A 186 -6.14 -16.94 -17.38
#